data_AF-A0A8T3UUM7-F1
#
_entry.id   AF-A0A8T3UUM7-F1
#
_cell.length_a   1.000
_cell.length_b   1.000
_cell.length_c   1.000
_cell.angle_alpha   90.00
_cell.angle_beta   90.00
_cell.angle_gamma   90.00
#
_symmetry.space_group_name_H-M   'P 1'
#
loop_
_entity.id
_entity.type
_entity.pdbx_description
1 polymer ?
#
loop_
_entity_poly.entity_id
_entity_poly.type
_entity_poly.pdbx_seq_one_letter_code
_entity_poly.pdbx_strand_id
1 'polypeptide(L)' 'TSAHPDIVKEFSDLIKKNSSSLPLIGAGVKRAEDAKKSVELGAEGVLVASGIVLANDFKAEIRDLASAMVN' A
#
# COMPACT_ATOMS: atom_id res chain seq x y z
N THR A 1 -0.05 -7.87 3.23
CA THR A 1 0.09 -7.03 4.44
C THR A 1 0.00 -7.83 5.73
N SER A 2 -0.94 -8.78 5.85
CA SER A 2 -1.17 -9.54 7.10
C SER A 2 -0.18 -10.68 7.38
N ALA A 3 0.56 -11.16 6.37
CA ALA A 3 1.43 -12.34 6.53
C ALA A 3 2.84 -12.00 7.06
N HIS A 4 3.44 -10.89 6.60
CA HIS A 4 4.80 -10.47 6.99
C HIS A 4 4.94 -8.94 6.97
N PRO A 5 4.42 -8.22 7.98
CA PRO A 5 4.50 -6.76 8.03
C PRO A 5 5.96 -6.26 8.11
N ASP A 6 6.86 -7.02 8.74
CA ASP A 6 8.26 -6.61 8.92
C ASP A 6 9.01 -6.45 7.58
N ILE A 7 8.65 -7.26 6.57
CA ILE A 7 9.23 -7.17 5.23
C ILE A 7 8.94 -5.81 4.58
N VAL A 8 7.75 -5.25 4.82
CA VAL A 8 7.38 -3.94 4.28
C VAL A 8 8.26 -2.85 4.90
N LYS A 9 8.51 -2.95 6.20
CA LYS A 9 9.35 -1.99 6.92
C LYS A 9 10.80 -2.07 6.46
N GLU A 10 11.36 -3.28 6.43
CA GLU A 10 12.75 -3.50 5.98
C GLU A 10 12.97 -3.02 4.55
N PHE A 11 12.06 -3.36 3.63
CA PHE A 11 12.11 -2.90 2.25
C PHE A 11 12.05 -1.36 2.16
N SER A 12 11.12 -0.74 2.89
CA SER A 12 10.94 0.71 2.87
C SER A 12 12.18 1.44 3.40
N ASP A 13 12.76 0.95 4.50
CA ASP A 13 13.97 1.51 5.10
C ASP A 13 15.18 1.34 4.15
N LEU A 14 15.30 0.19 3.47
CA LEU A 14 16.36 -0.06 2.50
C LEU A 14 16.29 0.92 1.32
N ILE A 15 15.11 1.11 0.73
CA ILE A 15 14.91 2.00 -0.43
C ILE A 15 15.19 3.45 -0.05
N LYS A 16 14.65 3.92 1.08
CA LYS A 16 14.85 5.29 1.58
C LYS A 16 16.30 5.60 1.93
N LYS A 17 17.06 4.60 2.40
CA LYS A 17 18.47 4.77 2.75
C LYS A 17 19.40 4.80 1.53
N ASN A 18 19.07 4.06 0.47
CA ASN A 18 20.02 3.79 -0.63
C ASN A 18 19.59 4.38 -1.99
N SER A 19 18.42 4.99 -2.09
CA SER A 19 17.91 5.53 -3.36
C SER A 19 16.96 6.71 -3.16
N SER A 20 16.69 7.43 -4.24
CA SER A 20 15.61 8.42 -4.34
C SER A 20 14.30 7.84 -4.86
N SER A 21 14.19 6.50 -4.94
CA SER A 21 12.99 5.80 -5.40
C SER A 21 11.92 5.77 -4.32
N LEU A 22 10.66 5.73 -4.74
CA LEU A 22 9.52 5.59 -3.83
C LEU A 22 9.32 4.10 -3.45
N PRO A 23 9.30 3.74 -2.15
CA PRO A 23 8.96 2.38 -1.73
C PRO A 23 7.46 2.14 -1.88
N LEU A 24 7.07 1.47 -2.96
CA LEU A 24 5.68 1.09 -3.25
C LEU A 24 5.45 -0.40 -2.94
N ILE A 25 4.32 -0.71 -2.31
CA ILE A 25 4.00 -2.10 -1.90
C ILE A 25 2.81 -2.62 -2.69
N GLY A 26 3.00 -3.77 -3.32
CA GLY A 26 1.93 -4.51 -4.01
C GLY A 26 1.56 -5.82 -3.31
N ALA A 27 0.80 -6.66 -4.02
CA ALA A 27 0.42 -8.02 -3.61
C ALA A 27 -0.34 -8.10 -2.28
N GLY A 28 -1.67 -8.07 -2.38
CA GLY A 28 -2.57 -8.32 -1.24
C GLY A 28 -3.11 -7.07 -0.55
N VAL A 29 -2.95 -5.88 -1.15
CA VAL A 29 -3.69 -4.68 -0.74
C VAL A 29 -5.09 -4.75 -1.34
N LYS A 30 -6.11 -4.96 -0.51
CA LYS A 30 -7.51 -5.09 -0.96
C LYS A 30 -8.47 -4.17 -0.22
N ARG A 31 -8.10 -3.70 0.97
CA ARG A 31 -8.94 -2.85 1.81
C ARG A 31 -8.19 -1.64 2.32
N ALA A 32 -8.92 -0.61 2.76
CA ALA A 32 -8.36 0.59 3.39
C ALA A 32 -7.35 0.26 4.51
N GLU A 33 -7.61 -0.75 5.32
CA GLU A 33 -6.70 -1.11 6.42
C GLU A 33 -5.35 -1.64 5.93
N ASP A 34 -5.35 -2.36 4.79
CA ASP A 34 -4.10 -2.82 4.17
C ASP A 34 -3.26 -1.63 3.69
N ALA A 35 -3.91 -0.67 3.02
CA ALA A 35 -3.24 0.51 2.50
C ALA A 35 -2.68 1.39 3.63
N LYS A 36 -3.49 1.64 4.66
CA LYS A 36 -3.06 2.35 5.87
C LYS A 36 -1.85 1.66 6.51
N LYS A 37 -1.92 0.33 6.69
CA LYS A 37 -0.85 -0.41 7.34
C LYS A 37 0.45 -0.36 6.53
N SER A 38 0.38 -0.41 5.21
CA SER A 38 1.55 -0.24 4.34
C SER A 38 2.23 1.12 4.55
N VAL A 39 1.47 2.20 4.61
CA VAL A 39 2.00 3.55 4.85
C VAL A 39 2.59 3.70 6.25
N GLU A 40 1.92 3.16 7.28
CA GLU A 40 2.45 3.13 8.66
C GLU A 40 3.80 2.40 8.77
N LEU A 41 4.00 1.39 7.93
CA LEU A 41 5.25 0.62 7.87
C LEU A 41 6.33 1.30 7.00
N GLY A 42 6.05 2.48 6.46
CA GLY A 42 7.03 3.30 5.76
C GLY A 42 6.95 3.29 4.24
N ALA A 43 5.96 2.61 3.66
CA ALA A 43 5.69 2.72 2.23
C ALA A 43 5.21 4.14 1.87
N GLU A 44 5.50 4.57 0.65
CA GLU A 44 5.00 5.86 0.12
C GLU A 44 3.75 5.68 -0.74
N GLY A 45 3.33 4.44 -0.98
CA GLY A 45 2.10 4.14 -1.67
C GLY A 45 1.91 2.65 -1.89
N VAL A 46 0.81 2.31 -2.56
CA VAL A 46 0.43 0.92 -2.84
C VAL A 46 0.14 0.70 -4.33
N LEU A 47 0.40 -0.53 -4.77
CA LEU A 47 0.07 -1.01 -6.11
C LEU A 47 -1.11 -1.98 -6.02
N VAL A 48 -2.15 -1.71 -6.80
CA VAL A 48 -3.41 -2.46 -6.80
C VAL A 48 -3.64 -3.20 -8.12
N ALA A 49 -4.43 -4.28 -8.08
CA ALA A 49 -4.73 -5.11 -9.23
C ALA A 49 -6.20 -5.56 -9.21
N SER A 50 -6.45 -6.88 -9.21
CA SER A 50 -7.80 -7.46 -9.34
C SER A 50 -8.79 -7.00 -8.29
N GLY A 51 -8.36 -6.69 -7.06
CA GLY A 51 -9.21 -6.18 -5.99
C GLY A 51 -9.88 -4.83 -6.32
N ILE A 52 -9.30 -4.06 -7.24
CA ILE A 52 -9.82 -2.76 -7.68
C ILE A 52 -10.35 -2.83 -9.11
N VAL A 53 -9.60 -3.45 -10.01
CA VAL A 53 -9.96 -3.51 -11.45
C VAL A 53 -11.26 -4.28 -11.69
N LEU A 54 -11.56 -5.29 -10.86
CA LEU A 54 -12.76 -6.12 -10.99
C LEU A 54 -13.88 -5.70 -10.02
N ALA A 55 -13.72 -4.61 -9.28
CA ALA A 55 -14.73 -4.13 -8.36
C ALA A 55 -15.96 -3.58 -9.10
N ASN A 56 -17.14 -3.72 -8.50
CA ASN A 56 -18.39 -3.16 -9.05
C ASN A 56 -18.31 -1.64 -9.20
N ASP A 57 -17.70 -0.95 -8.22
CA ASP A 57 -17.42 0.49 -8.27
C ASP A 57 -15.94 0.74 -7.94
N PHE A 58 -15.09 0.64 -8.96
CA PHE A 58 -13.66 0.87 -8.82
C PHE A 58 -13.33 2.29 -8.30
N LYS A 59 -14.18 3.30 -8.54
CA LYS A 59 -13.93 4.66 -8.07
C LYS A 59 -14.17 4.76 -6.57
N ALA A 60 -15.20 4.09 -6.05
CA ALA A 60 -15.43 4.01 -4.62
C ALA A 60 -14.26 3.32 -3.91
N GLU A 61 -13.81 2.17 -4.42
CA GLU A 61 -12.68 1.42 -3.85
C GLU A 61 -11.37 2.22 -3.87
N ILE A 62 -11.05 2.91 -4.98
CA ILE A 62 -9.85 3.76 -5.03
C ILE A 62 -9.92 4.89 -4.00
N ARG A 63 -11.10 5.51 -3.82
CA ARG A 63 -11.28 6.57 -2.81
C ARG A 63 -11.14 6.03 -1.41
N ASP A 64 -11.67 4.86 -1.12
CA ASP A 64 -11.55 4.21 0.18
C ASP A 64 -10.07 3.97 0.53
N LEU A 65 -9.32 3.33 -0.38
CA LEU A 65 -7.88 3.13 -0.22
C LEU A 65 -7.11 4.45 -0.05
N ALA A 66 -7.39 5.44 -0.90
CA ALA A 66 -6.69 6.73 -0.86
C ALA A 66 -6.98 7.47 0.46
N SER A 67 -8.22 7.48 0.93
CA SER A 67 -8.60 8.16 2.18
C SER A 67 -7.88 7.59 3.40
N ALA A 68 -7.55 6.31 3.38
CA ALA A 68 -6.83 5.64 4.47
C ALA A 68 -5.33 5.96 4.50
N MET A 69 -4.78 6.56 3.43
CA MET A 69 -3.36 6.90 3.29
C MET A 69 -3.07 8.40 3.46
N VAL A 70 -4.11 9.25 3.49
CA VAL A 70 -3.98 10.70 3.61
C VAL A 70 -4.41 11.11 5.03
N ASN A 71 -3.53 11.82 5.75
CA ASN A 71 -3.88 12.52 6.99
C ASN A 71 -4.34 13.94 6.68
#